data_AF-A0A3D1H7B3-F1
#
_entry.id   AF-A0A3D1H7B3-F1
#
_cell.length_a   1.000
_cell.length_b   1.000
_cell.length_c   1.000
_cell.angle_alpha   90.00
_cell.angle_beta   90.00
_cell.angle_gamma   90.00
#
_symmetry.space_group_name_H-M   'P 1'
#
loop_
_entity.id
_entity.type
_entity.pdbx_description
1 polymer ?
#
loop_
_entity_poly.entity_id
_entity_poly.type
_entity_poly.pdbx_seq_one_letter_code
_entity_poly.pdbx_strand_id
1 'polypeptide(L)'
;MRFFLISVFLIVNSWLMAQEETTINHYQKKWETDSIHRPCEIWDSRDLLIVFPDSSCTNGMITVKKLVWQNTRGYSYRLTFTNHMVKEVIIEGKGKKKLAMLSAYREQLTSEVQKGSCYFKVELEQLGRRSRLKCIVYATLGS
;
A
#
# COMPACT_ATOMS: atom_id res chain seq x y z
N MET A 1 35.78 4.13 38.72
CA MET A 1 35.93 3.46 37.40
C MET A 1 34.89 2.39 37.10
N ARG A 2 34.37 1.61 38.08
CA ARG A 2 33.33 0.58 37.83
C ARG A 2 31.98 1.14 37.34
N PHE A 3 31.50 2.26 37.89
CA PHE A 3 30.24 2.88 37.46
C PHE A 3 30.30 3.45 36.03
N PHE A 4 31.47 3.95 35.61
CA PHE A 4 31.68 4.53 34.28
C PHE A 4 31.61 3.47 33.16
N LEU A 5 32.06 2.25 33.45
CA LEU A 5 32.00 1.12 32.51
C LEU A 5 30.57 0.58 32.34
N ILE A 6 29.77 0.60 33.42
CA ILE A 6 28.36 0.18 33.38
C ILE A 6 27.52 1.16 32.58
N SER A 7 27.73 2.48 32.76
CA SER A 7 27.03 3.50 31.98
C SER A 7 27.37 3.45 30.48
N VAL A 8 28.63 3.19 30.13
CA VAL A 8 29.04 3.02 28.72
C VAL A 8 28.41 1.75 28.12
N PHE A 9 28.35 0.66 28.87
CA PHE A 9 27.72 -0.59 28.42
C PHE A 9 26.21 -0.41 28.18
N LEU A 10 25.50 0.33 29.02
CA LEU A 10 24.08 0.59 28.85
C LEU A 10 23.77 1.51 27.66
N ILE A 11 24.62 2.51 27.40
CA ILE A 11 24.45 3.42 26.25
C ILE A 11 24.67 2.66 24.93
N VAL A 12 25.69 1.79 24.84
CA VAL A 12 25.96 0.99 23.63
C VAL A 12 24.82 -0.01 23.33
N ASN A 13 24.22 -0.61 24.36
CA ASN A 13 23.07 -1.52 24.17
C ASN A 13 21.78 -0.80 23.76
N SER A 14 21.59 0.47 24.15
CA SER A 14 20.42 1.24 23.73
C SER A 14 20.42 1.55 22.21
N TRP A 15 21.59 1.65 21.59
CA TRP A 15 21.72 1.88 20.14
C TRP A 15 21.50 0.61 19.31
N LEU A 16 21.73 -0.57 19.91
CA LEU A 16 21.49 -1.87 19.28
C LEU A 16 20.00 -2.28 19.31
N MET A 17 19.18 -1.59 20.10
CA MET A 17 17.72 -1.75 20.14
C MET A 17 17.01 -0.69 19.28
N ALA A 18 17.70 -0.17 18.25
CA ALA A 18 17.04 0.60 17.20
C ALA A 18 15.91 -0.26 16.62
N GLN A 19 14.69 0.17 16.93
CA GLN A 19 13.42 -0.51 16.68
C GLN A 19 13.40 -1.02 15.23
N GLU A 20 13.50 -2.34 15.06
CA GLU A 20 13.50 -2.97 13.74
C GLU A 20 12.15 -2.64 13.07
N GLU A 21 12.19 -1.88 11.97
CA GLU A 21 10.98 -1.52 11.23
C GLU A 21 10.24 -2.79 10.82
N THR A 22 9.10 -3.03 11.45
CA THR A 22 8.36 -4.28 11.26
C THR A 22 7.69 -4.23 9.89
N THR A 23 8.09 -5.16 9.04
CA THR A 23 7.64 -5.26 7.65
C THR A 23 6.75 -6.47 7.43
N ILE A 24 5.59 -6.29 6.79
CA ILE A 24 4.68 -7.40 6.45
C ILE A 24 4.66 -7.70 4.95
N ASN A 25 4.73 -8.99 4.61
CA ASN A 25 4.41 -9.48 3.26
C ASN A 25 3.19 -10.40 3.37
N HIS A 26 2.02 -9.92 2.94
CA HIS A 26 0.77 -10.65 3.08
C HIS A 26 0.21 -11.07 1.72
N TYR A 27 -0.28 -12.31 1.66
CA TYR A 27 -0.98 -12.84 0.52
C TYR A 27 -2.38 -13.30 0.90
N GLN A 28 -3.39 -12.77 0.21
CA GLN A 28 -4.78 -13.19 0.37
C GLN A 28 -5.35 -13.71 -0.95
N LYS A 29 -5.98 -14.89 -0.90
CA LYS A 29 -6.51 -15.54 -2.11
C LYS A 29 -7.73 -14.81 -2.68
N LYS A 30 -8.66 -14.39 -1.82
CA LYS A 30 -9.93 -13.74 -2.19
C LYS A 30 -10.19 -12.58 -1.24
N TRP A 31 -10.58 -11.44 -1.80
CA TRP A 31 -11.08 -10.28 -1.08
C TRP A 31 -12.24 -9.70 -1.90
N GLU A 32 -13.27 -9.24 -1.22
CA GLU A 32 -14.48 -8.70 -1.83
C GLU A 32 -14.77 -7.38 -1.15
N THR A 33 -14.79 -6.31 -1.93
CA THR A 33 -14.88 -4.95 -1.42
C THR A 33 -15.45 -4.02 -2.49
N ASP A 34 -16.06 -2.92 -2.05
CA ASP A 34 -16.50 -1.83 -2.92
C ASP A 34 -15.48 -0.69 -3.01
N SER A 35 -14.59 -0.60 -2.02
CA SER A 35 -13.52 0.38 -1.92
C SER A 35 -12.15 -0.28 -1.96
N ILE A 36 -11.21 0.41 -2.60
CA ILE A 36 -9.81 0.03 -2.65
C ILE A 36 -9.00 1.15 -2.03
N HIS A 37 -7.88 0.77 -1.44
CA HIS A 37 -6.99 1.75 -0.85
C HIS A 37 -6.52 2.77 -1.88
N ARG A 38 -6.58 4.05 -1.50
CA ARG A 38 -6.11 5.18 -2.31
C ARG A 38 -4.60 5.40 -2.10
N PRO A 39 -3.89 5.90 -3.11
CA PRO A 39 -2.55 6.41 -2.88
C PRO A 39 -2.58 7.51 -1.81
N CYS A 40 -1.53 7.60 -0.99
CA CYS A 40 -1.37 8.59 0.08
C CYS A 40 -2.27 8.46 1.31
N GLU A 41 -3.21 7.52 1.34
CA GLU A 41 -3.99 7.31 2.56
C GLU A 41 -3.18 6.56 3.62
N ILE A 42 -3.66 6.63 4.86
CA ILE A 42 -3.12 5.84 5.97
C ILE A 42 -3.49 4.38 5.74
N TRP A 43 -2.49 3.52 5.78
CA TRP A 43 -2.63 2.07 5.68
C TRP A 43 -3.51 1.53 6.80
N ASP A 44 -4.41 0.62 6.43
CA ASP A 44 -5.39 0.03 7.32
C ASP A 44 -5.77 -1.37 6.82
N SER A 45 -5.73 -2.37 7.71
CA SER A 45 -6.06 -3.76 7.44
C SER A 45 -7.51 -4.12 7.68
N ARG A 46 -8.38 -3.19 8.11
CA ARG A 46 -9.76 -3.47 8.56
C ARG A 46 -10.60 -4.38 7.65
N ASP A 47 -10.30 -4.48 6.35
CA ASP A 47 -11.00 -5.34 5.39
C ASP A 47 -10.20 -6.57 4.89
N LEU A 48 -8.97 -6.74 5.35
CA LEU A 48 -8.06 -7.81 4.95
C LEU A 48 -7.89 -8.83 6.08
N LEU A 49 -7.61 -10.07 5.71
CA LEU A 49 -7.47 -11.18 6.65
C LEU A 49 -6.04 -11.20 7.25
N ILE A 50 -5.67 -10.10 7.90
CA ILE A 50 -4.37 -9.91 8.55
C ILE A 50 -4.58 -10.08 10.06
N VAL A 51 -3.88 -11.04 10.66
CA VAL A 51 -4.06 -11.42 12.08
C VAL A 51 -3.29 -10.49 13.04
N PHE A 52 -2.40 -9.65 12.51
CA PHE A 52 -1.56 -8.73 13.27
C PHE A 52 -2.11 -7.31 13.24
N PRO A 53 -1.99 -6.52 14.33
CA PRO A 53 -2.48 -5.15 14.36
C PRO A 53 -1.66 -4.24 13.44
N ASP A 54 -2.33 -3.34 12.70
CA ASP A 54 -1.67 -2.42 11.74
C ASP A 54 -0.63 -1.51 12.36
N SER A 55 -0.82 -1.12 13.62
CA SER A 55 0.12 -0.30 14.36
C SER A 55 1.47 -0.98 14.59
N SER A 56 1.54 -2.31 14.44
CA SER A 56 2.79 -3.04 14.56
C SER A 56 3.62 -3.01 13.28
N CYS A 57 3.03 -2.79 12.10
CA CYS A 57 3.73 -2.84 10.82
C CYS A 57 3.84 -1.44 10.22
N THR A 58 5.05 -0.90 10.14
CA THR A 58 5.31 0.41 9.51
C THR A 58 5.39 0.29 7.99
N ASN A 59 5.85 -0.87 7.49
CA ASN A 59 6.09 -1.12 6.08
C ASN A 59 5.46 -2.44 5.63
N GLY A 60 5.16 -2.57 4.35
CA GLY A 60 4.75 -3.87 3.83
C GLY A 60 4.22 -3.88 2.41
N MET A 61 3.98 -5.10 1.94
CA MET A 61 3.35 -5.39 0.66
C MET A 61 2.22 -6.39 0.85
N ILE A 62 1.04 -6.05 0.34
CA ILE A 62 -0.17 -6.86 0.36
C ILE A 62 -0.49 -7.28 -1.07
N THR A 63 -0.75 -8.56 -1.32
CA THR A 63 -1.16 -9.07 -2.62
C THR A 63 -2.46 -9.87 -2.52
N VAL A 64 -3.42 -9.55 -3.39
CA VAL A 64 -4.72 -10.22 -3.51
C VAL A 64 -4.92 -10.71 -4.95
N LYS A 65 -5.24 -12.00 -5.14
CA LYS A 65 -5.36 -12.58 -6.51
C LYS A 65 -6.77 -12.65 -7.09
N LYS A 66 -7.79 -12.90 -6.28
CA LYS A 66 -9.19 -13.00 -6.72
C LYS A 66 -10.02 -11.89 -6.10
N LEU A 67 -9.63 -10.65 -6.37
CA LEU A 67 -10.38 -9.48 -5.93
C LEU A 67 -11.72 -9.41 -6.69
N VAL A 68 -12.78 -9.19 -5.93
CA VAL A 68 -14.09 -8.76 -6.41
C VAL A 68 -14.22 -7.30 -6.00
N TRP A 69 -14.23 -6.40 -6.98
CA TRP A 69 -14.28 -4.97 -6.74
C TRP A 69 -15.49 -4.37 -7.45
N GLN A 70 -16.35 -3.67 -6.70
CA GLN A 70 -17.61 -3.09 -7.20
C GLN A 70 -18.42 -4.13 -8.01
N ASN A 71 -18.69 -5.27 -7.38
CA ASN A 71 -19.37 -6.44 -7.98
C ASN A 71 -18.72 -7.03 -9.25
N THR A 72 -17.50 -6.61 -9.60
CA THR A 72 -16.78 -7.12 -10.76
C THR A 72 -15.63 -8.03 -10.32
N ARG A 73 -15.71 -9.29 -10.71
CA ARG A 73 -14.75 -10.33 -10.29
C ARG A 73 -13.53 -10.41 -11.18
N GLY A 74 -12.42 -10.85 -10.60
CA GLY A 74 -11.24 -11.32 -11.32
C GLY A 74 -10.17 -10.26 -11.52
N TYR A 75 -10.02 -9.37 -10.54
CA TYR A 75 -8.87 -8.47 -10.45
C TYR A 75 -7.75 -9.12 -9.63
N SER A 76 -6.51 -8.80 -9.97
CA SER A 76 -5.37 -8.92 -9.05
C SER A 76 -5.10 -7.53 -8.49
N TYR A 77 -4.80 -7.47 -7.21
CA TYR A 77 -4.51 -6.24 -6.48
C TYR A 77 -3.21 -6.39 -5.72
N ARG A 78 -2.41 -5.33 -5.70
CA ARG A 78 -1.21 -5.22 -4.88
C ARG A 78 -1.16 -3.82 -4.29
N LEU A 79 -0.81 -3.75 -3.02
CA LEU A 79 -0.54 -2.52 -2.31
C LEU A 79 0.81 -2.59 -1.63
N THR A 80 1.53 -1.48 -1.65
CA THR A 80 2.78 -1.29 -0.90
C THR A 80 2.62 -0.05 -0.04
N PHE A 81 2.95 -0.17 1.24
CA PHE A 81 2.93 0.94 2.18
C PHE A 81 4.27 1.10 2.90
N THR A 82 4.57 2.34 3.28
CA THR A 82 5.79 2.71 4.00
C THR A 82 5.44 3.80 4.99
N ASN A 83 5.92 3.67 6.24
CA ASN A 83 5.56 4.55 7.36
C ASN A 83 4.04 4.72 7.50
N HIS A 84 3.30 3.61 7.47
CA HIS A 84 1.83 3.56 7.52
C HIS A 84 1.12 4.33 6.40
N MET A 85 1.79 4.71 5.31
CA MET A 85 1.18 5.40 4.18
C MET A 85 1.23 4.55 2.93
N VAL A 86 0.11 4.49 2.21
CA VAL A 86 0.03 3.79 0.93
C VAL A 86 0.89 4.51 -0.11
N LYS A 87 1.95 3.82 -0.59
CA LYS A 87 2.90 4.35 -1.58
C LYS A 87 2.64 3.85 -2.99
N GLU A 88 2.17 2.62 -3.13
CA GLU A 88 1.88 2.02 -4.42
C GLU A 88 0.58 1.22 -4.37
N VAL A 89 -0.26 1.38 -5.40
CA VAL A 89 -1.44 0.56 -5.63
C VAL A 89 -1.45 0.08 -7.08
N ILE A 90 -1.49 -1.23 -7.27
CA ILE A 90 -1.55 -1.87 -8.58
C ILE A 90 -2.81 -2.71 -8.68
N ILE A 91 -3.58 -2.48 -9.75
CA ILE A 91 -4.80 -3.24 -10.05
C ILE A 91 -4.71 -3.77 -11.47
N GLU A 92 -4.84 -5.08 -11.61
CA GLU A 92 -4.78 -5.76 -12.89
C GLU A 92 -6.08 -6.48 -13.19
N GLY A 93 -6.52 -6.39 -14.45
CA GLY A 93 -7.71 -7.06 -14.93
C GLY A 93 -7.57 -7.52 -16.37
N LYS A 94 -8.32 -8.56 -16.75
CA LYS A 94 -8.47 -9.00 -18.15
C LYS A 94 -9.87 -8.72 -18.68
N GLY A 95 -9.95 -8.15 -19.87
CA GLY A 95 -11.18 -7.94 -20.64
C GLY A 95 -11.70 -6.50 -20.65
N LYS A 96 -12.57 -6.20 -21.61
CA LYS A 96 -13.06 -4.83 -21.90
C LYS A 96 -13.76 -4.17 -20.71
N LYS A 97 -14.63 -4.91 -19.98
CA LYS A 97 -15.31 -4.39 -18.78
C LYS A 97 -14.33 -3.90 -17.72
N LYS A 98 -13.25 -4.65 -17.48
CA LYS A 98 -12.25 -4.30 -16.47
C LYS A 98 -11.41 -3.10 -16.91
N LEU A 99 -11.06 -3.03 -18.20
CA LEU A 99 -10.40 -1.85 -18.76
C LEU A 99 -11.24 -0.59 -18.56
N ALA A 100 -12.55 -0.64 -18.85
CA ALA A 100 -13.45 0.49 -18.66
C ALA A 100 -13.50 0.94 -17.19
N MET A 101 -13.63 -0.01 -16.25
CA MET A 101 -13.60 0.27 -14.80
C MET A 101 -12.28 0.92 -14.37
N LEU A 102 -11.14 0.39 -14.82
CA LEU A 102 -9.82 0.94 -14.49
C LEU A 102 -9.60 2.33 -15.10
N SER A 103 -10.14 2.59 -16.30
CA SER A 103 -10.09 3.91 -16.94
C SER A 103 -10.92 4.93 -16.17
N ALA A 104 -12.16 4.58 -15.78
CA ALA A 104 -13.01 5.45 -14.98
C ALA A 104 -12.37 5.78 -13.62
N TYR A 105 -11.76 4.78 -12.96
CA TYR A 105 -11.07 5.01 -11.69
C TYR A 105 -9.80 5.87 -11.85
N ARG A 106 -9.08 5.72 -12.98
CA ARG A 106 -7.96 6.61 -13.32
C ARG A 106 -8.41 8.07 -13.41
N GLU A 107 -9.52 8.33 -14.09
CA GLU A 107 -10.06 9.69 -14.25
C GLU A 107 -10.43 10.29 -12.88
N GLN A 108 -11.09 9.51 -12.03
CA GLN A 108 -11.39 9.90 -10.65
C GLN A 108 -10.12 10.29 -9.90
N LEU A 109 -9.11 9.41 -9.87
CA LEU A 109 -7.86 9.67 -9.16
C LEU A 109 -7.09 10.87 -9.74
N THR A 110 -7.09 11.06 -11.05
CA THR A 110 -6.39 12.18 -11.71
C THR A 110 -6.98 13.53 -11.30
N SER A 111 -8.29 13.59 -11.07
CA SER A 111 -8.95 14.80 -10.54
C SER A 111 -8.59 15.12 -9.09
N GLU A 112 -8.19 14.10 -8.31
CA GLU A 112 -7.80 14.22 -6.91
C GLU A 112 -6.31 14.59 -6.73
N VAL A 113 -5.42 14.16 -7.65
CA VAL A 113 -3.97 14.51 -7.65
C VAL A 113 -3.73 16.01 -7.50
N GLN A 114 -4.63 16.84 -8.03
CA GLN A 114 -4.47 18.29 -8.07
C GLN A 114 -4.89 19.00 -6.76
N LYS A 115 -5.39 18.29 -5.75
CA LYS A 115 -6.09 18.89 -4.60
C LYS A 115 -5.36 18.81 -3.25
N GLY A 116 -4.12 18.30 -3.17
CA GLY A 116 -3.52 18.02 -1.86
C GLY A 116 -1.99 18.13 -1.75
N SER A 117 -1.50 17.80 -0.55
CA SER A 117 -0.09 17.75 -0.14
C SER A 117 0.65 16.47 -0.55
N CYS A 118 -0.02 15.56 -1.26
CA CYS A 118 0.54 14.31 -1.73
C CYS A 118 0.47 14.20 -3.24
N TYR A 119 1.61 13.86 -3.84
CA TYR A 119 1.77 13.78 -5.28
C TYR A 119 1.99 12.34 -5.71
N PHE A 120 1.08 11.87 -6.56
CA PHE A 120 1.13 10.53 -7.11
C PHE A 120 0.84 10.54 -8.59
N LYS A 121 1.46 9.61 -9.30
CA LYS A 121 1.27 9.38 -10.72
C LYS A 121 0.31 8.21 -10.92
N VAL A 122 -0.61 8.34 -11.86
CA VAL A 122 -1.53 7.27 -12.26
C VAL A 122 -1.26 6.86 -13.70
N GLU A 123 -0.87 5.61 -13.90
CA GLU A 123 -0.54 5.03 -15.20
C GLU A 123 -1.51 3.88 -15.50
N LEU A 124 -2.09 3.88 -16.69
CA LEU A 124 -2.90 2.77 -17.19
C LEU A 124 -2.16 2.14 -18.38
N GLU A 125 -1.70 0.93 -18.20
CA GLU A 125 -1.03 0.13 -19.22
C GLU A 125 -2.00 -0.90 -19.79
N GLN A 126 -1.97 -1.12 -21.10
CA GLN A 126 -2.72 -2.18 -21.75
C GLN A 126 -1.79 -3.11 -22.52
N LEU A 127 -1.78 -4.38 -22.11
CA LEU A 127 -1.00 -5.47 -22.72
C LEU A 127 -1.98 -6.49 -23.31
N GLY A 128 -2.37 -6.24 -24.57
CA GLY A 128 -3.39 -7.03 -25.27
C GLY A 128 -4.75 -6.96 -24.57
N ARG A 129 -5.21 -8.11 -24.02
CA ARG A 129 -6.47 -8.19 -23.26
C ARG A 129 -6.32 -7.89 -21.77
N ARG A 130 -5.09 -7.71 -21.28
CA ARG A 130 -4.81 -7.34 -19.88
C ARG A 130 -4.63 -5.84 -19.77
N SER A 131 -5.10 -5.29 -18.66
CA SER A 131 -4.98 -3.89 -18.31
C SER A 131 -4.46 -3.81 -16.89
N ARG A 132 -3.52 -2.91 -16.65
CA ARG A 132 -2.90 -2.66 -15.36
C ARG A 132 -3.01 -1.17 -15.06
N LEU A 133 -3.67 -0.83 -13.96
CA LEU A 133 -3.61 0.50 -13.38
C LEU A 133 -2.54 0.50 -12.28
N LYS A 134 -1.63 1.46 -12.34
CA LYS A 134 -0.55 1.65 -11.39
C LYS A 134 -0.62 3.06 -10.83
N CYS A 135 -0.70 3.17 -9.51
CA CYS A 135 -0.67 4.43 -8.78
C CYS A 135 0.61 4.45 -7.93
N ILE A 136 1.47 5.46 -8.11
CA ILE A 136 2.76 5.56 -7.41
C ILE A 136 2.89 6.94 -6.79
N VAL A 137 3.07 6.99 -5.47
CA VAL A 137 3.41 8.22 -4.74
C VAL A 137 4.88 8.53 -4.96
N TYR A 138 5.20 9.76 -5.40
CA TYR A 138 6.58 10.20 -5.63
C TYR A 138 7.00 11.37 -4.76
N ALA A 139 6.05 12.11 -4.16
CA ALA A 139 6.36 13.13 -3.17
C ALA A 139 5.23 13.28 -2.15
N THR A 140 5.61 13.54 -0.90
CA THR A 140 4.73 13.92 0.20
C THR A 140 5.29 15.19 0.80
N LEU A 141 4.56 16.30 0.74
CA LEU A 141 4.92 17.49 1.51
C LEU A 141 4.67 17.14 2.99
N GLY A 142 5.74 17.09 3.76
CA GLY A 142 5.67 16.79 5.19
C GLY A 142 4.74 17.77 5.90
N SER A 143 3.87 17.22 6.75
CA SER A 143 3.15 17.95 7.79
C SER A 143 4.09 18.34 8.92
#